data_AF-A0A960P0A9-F1
#
_entry.id   AF-A0A960P0A9-F1
#
_cell.length_a   1.000
_cell.length_b   1.000
_cell.length_c   1.000
_cell.angle_alpha   90.00
_cell.angle_beta   90.00
_cell.angle_gamma   90.00
#
_symmetry.space_group_name_H-M   'P 1'
#
loop_
_entity.id
_entity.type
_entity.pdbx_description
1 polymer ?
#
loop_
_entity_poly.entity_id
_entity_poly.type
_entity_poly.pdbx_seq_one_letter_code
_entity_poly.pdbx_strand_id
1 'polypeptide(L)'
;MTDPIRTALAHLRTNAVAYLALTVALGSTTAYAADKLVGPRDLAKNAVRGKHVKDGSLAAADFAPGALPAGAQGPEGPQGPQGPAGLQGVEGPEGPEGPEGPEGPSSPDAETLGGIGPNGFIRYGSTIPSGTTVRGVFGLLAQDRASGSYSTTARTYVSLPAEAPVPLTDANVNFNQNFGFDGDAACDGTTAVPTAPPGKVCLYEAVKTGTINGGEGRGGFSLGSGARYGFEVEITAATSTGFSNAQVAGSWAYTAP
;
A
#
# COMPACT_ATOMS: atom_id res chain seq x y z
N MET A 1 65.56 70.10 -36.42
CA MET A 1 64.39 69.21 -36.30
C MET A 1 64.05 68.72 -37.69
N THR A 2 64.60 67.57 -38.09
CA THR A 2 64.34 66.95 -39.39
C THR A 2 62.96 66.31 -39.38
N ASP A 3 62.12 66.74 -40.31
CA ASP A 3 60.70 66.41 -40.39
C ASP A 3 60.52 64.91 -40.73
N PRO A 4 60.06 64.05 -39.79
CA PRO A 4 60.08 62.59 -39.93
C PRO A 4 59.23 62.09 -41.10
N ILE A 5 58.25 62.90 -41.53
CA ILE A 5 57.35 62.58 -42.63
C ILE A 5 58.07 62.64 -43.99
N ARG A 6 59.04 63.55 -44.17
CA ARG A 6 59.76 63.68 -45.45
C ARG A 6 60.76 62.55 -45.67
N THR A 7 61.38 62.07 -44.60
CA THR A 7 62.32 60.93 -44.65
C THR A 7 61.59 59.62 -44.95
N ALA A 8 60.41 59.42 -44.37
CA ALA A 8 59.56 58.26 -44.66
C ALA A 8 59.07 58.24 -46.13
N LEU A 9 58.67 59.39 -46.67
CA LEU A 9 58.24 59.50 -48.07
C LEU A 9 59.37 59.23 -49.07
N ALA A 10 60.60 59.65 -48.74
CA ALA A 10 61.78 59.37 -49.55
C ALA A 10 62.09 57.86 -49.58
N HIS A 11 62.01 57.17 -48.44
CA HIS A 11 62.21 55.71 -48.37
C HIS A 11 61.15 54.92 -49.15
N LEU A 12 59.89 55.35 -49.09
CA LEU A 12 58.79 54.73 -49.86
C LEU A 12 59.00 54.86 -51.37
N ARG A 13 59.53 56.00 -51.85
CA ARG A 13 59.83 56.21 -53.27
C ARG A 13 61.01 55.38 -53.75
N THR A 14 62.09 55.32 -52.98
CA THR A 14 63.31 54.59 -53.37
C THR A 14 63.11 53.07 -53.34
N ASN A 15 62.27 52.57 -52.44
CA ASN A 15 62.08 51.12 -52.24
C ASN A 15 60.73 50.60 -52.76
N ALA A 16 59.98 51.39 -53.54
CA ALA A 16 58.67 51.01 -54.08
C ALA A 16 58.72 49.70 -54.87
N VAL A 17 59.76 49.49 -55.69
CA VAL A 17 59.95 48.26 -56.48
C VAL A 17 60.23 47.05 -55.59
N ALA A 18 60.98 47.23 -54.50
CA ALA A 18 61.27 46.16 -53.54
C ALA A 18 60.00 45.74 -52.77
N TYR A 19 59.15 46.68 -52.38
CA TYR A 19 57.85 46.38 -51.76
C TYR A 19 56.87 45.75 -52.74
N LEU A 20 56.87 46.18 -54.01
CA LEU A 20 56.06 45.54 -55.05
C LEU A 20 56.54 44.10 -55.32
N ALA A 21 57.84 43.87 -55.39
CA ALA A 21 58.42 42.53 -55.56
C ALA A 21 58.11 41.62 -54.36
N LEU A 22 58.17 42.16 -53.13
CA LEU A 22 57.85 41.42 -51.92
C LEU A 22 56.36 41.09 -51.82
N THR A 23 55.47 42.01 -52.22
CA THR A 23 54.03 41.77 -52.25
C THR A 23 53.62 40.81 -53.37
N VAL A 24 54.33 40.77 -54.50
CA VAL A 24 54.13 39.73 -55.53
C VAL A 24 54.66 38.39 -55.04
N ALA A 25 55.85 38.34 -54.44
CA ALA A 25 56.45 37.10 -53.92
C ALA A 25 55.67 36.48 -52.75
N LEU A 26 55.05 37.30 -51.91
CA LEU A 26 54.18 36.84 -50.80
C LEU A 26 52.70 36.73 -51.20
N GLY A 27 52.27 37.44 -52.24
CA GLY A 27 50.87 37.54 -52.66
C GLY A 27 50.44 36.53 -53.71
N SER A 28 51.37 35.91 -54.45
CA SER A 28 51.04 34.80 -55.34
C SER A 28 51.02 33.46 -54.61
N THR A 29 49.89 33.18 -53.94
CA THR A 29 49.30 31.84 -53.79
C THR A 29 50.18 30.70 -53.24
N THR A 30 50.28 30.58 -51.92
CA THR A 30 50.66 29.30 -51.26
C THR A 30 49.47 28.34 -51.07
N ALA A 31 48.31 28.60 -51.68
CA ALA A 31 47.14 27.73 -51.59
C ALA A 31 46.81 26.93 -52.88
N TYR A 32 47.73 26.85 -53.84
CA TYR A 32 47.51 26.15 -55.13
C TYR A 32 48.43 24.95 -55.38
N ALA A 33 48.89 24.28 -54.31
CA ALA A 33 49.73 23.10 -54.43
C ALA A 33 49.40 21.98 -53.42
N ALA A 34 48.15 21.84 -53.00
CA ALA A 34 47.73 20.69 -52.18
C ALA A 34 46.91 19.66 -52.97
N ASP A 35 46.05 20.10 -53.90
CA ASP A 35 45.13 19.18 -54.60
C ASP A 35 45.67 18.53 -55.88
N LYS A 36 46.86 18.95 -56.36
CA LYS A 36 47.37 18.54 -57.69
C LYS A 36 48.74 17.85 -57.68
N LEU A 37 49.36 17.66 -56.53
CA LEU A 37 50.71 17.07 -56.45
C LEU A 37 50.73 15.54 -56.44
N VAL A 38 49.59 14.89 -56.19
CA VAL A 38 49.49 13.42 -56.25
C VAL A 38 48.21 13.07 -57.01
N GLY A 39 48.36 12.78 -58.29
CA GLY A 39 47.28 12.26 -59.10
C GLY A 39 47.10 10.75 -58.92
N PRO A 40 46.02 10.16 -59.45
CA PRO A 40 45.78 8.71 -59.39
C PRO A 40 46.89 7.87 -60.04
N ARG A 41 47.69 8.47 -60.93
CA ARG A 41 48.81 7.83 -61.62
C ARG A 41 50.10 7.78 -60.80
N ASP A 42 50.18 8.58 -59.74
CA ASP A 42 51.35 8.67 -58.86
C ASP A 42 51.27 7.66 -57.70
N LEU A 43 50.17 6.90 -57.63
CA LEU A 43 49.96 5.84 -56.65
C LEU A 43 50.13 4.46 -57.30
N ALA A 44 51.00 3.64 -56.72
CA ALA A 44 51.08 2.24 -57.10
C ALA A 44 49.75 1.53 -56.82
N LYS A 45 49.43 0.48 -57.60
CA LYS A 45 48.26 -0.36 -57.35
C LYS A 45 48.30 -0.89 -55.90
N ASN A 46 47.19 -0.76 -55.18
CA ASN A 46 47.05 -1.16 -53.76
C ASN A 46 47.91 -0.37 -52.75
N ALA A 47 48.41 0.81 -53.11
CA ALA A 47 49.16 1.68 -52.19
C ALA A 47 48.28 2.19 -51.03
N VAL A 48 47.00 2.47 -51.29
CA VAL A 48 46.03 2.91 -50.28
C VAL A 48 45.40 1.68 -49.62
N ARG A 49 45.55 1.56 -48.31
CA ARG A 49 44.96 0.51 -47.46
C ARG A 49 44.11 1.17 -46.38
N GLY A 50 43.31 0.40 -45.63
CA GLY A 50 42.40 0.93 -44.61
C GLY A 50 43.04 1.92 -43.63
N LYS A 51 44.28 1.69 -43.19
CA LYS A 51 45.01 2.64 -42.30
C LYS A 51 45.25 4.04 -42.89
N HIS A 52 45.14 4.21 -44.21
CA HIS A 52 45.30 5.48 -44.91
C HIS A 52 43.94 6.18 -45.15
N VAL A 53 42.84 5.52 -44.79
CA VAL A 53 41.47 6.02 -44.95
C VAL A 53 40.95 6.38 -43.57
N LYS A 54 40.37 7.57 -43.42
CA LYS A 54 39.75 7.98 -42.16
C LYS A 54 38.33 7.41 -42.10
N ASP A 55 37.92 6.91 -40.94
CA ASP A 55 36.57 6.40 -40.76
C ASP A 55 35.51 7.45 -41.09
N GLY A 56 34.53 7.06 -41.91
CA GLY A 56 33.46 7.94 -42.39
C GLY A 56 33.85 8.90 -43.52
N SER A 57 35.08 8.87 -44.04
CA SER A 57 35.49 9.76 -45.14
C SER A 57 35.08 9.28 -46.54
N LEU A 58 34.60 8.04 -46.68
CA LEU A 58 34.16 7.47 -47.95
C LEU A 58 32.63 7.42 -48.00
N ALA A 59 32.04 8.03 -49.03
CA ALA A 59 30.63 7.96 -49.33
C ALA A 59 30.34 6.83 -50.31
N ALA A 60 29.08 6.39 -50.41
CA ALA A 60 28.68 5.36 -51.37
C ALA A 60 29.01 5.73 -52.83
N ALA A 61 29.05 7.03 -53.15
CA ALA A 61 29.40 7.54 -54.47
C ALA A 61 30.88 7.36 -54.85
N ASP A 62 31.78 7.13 -53.88
CA ASP A 62 33.22 6.92 -54.13
C ASP A 62 33.52 5.50 -54.63
N PHE A 63 32.55 4.60 -54.57
CA PHE A 63 32.67 3.21 -54.99
C PHE A 63 32.01 3.00 -56.35
N ALA A 64 32.59 2.14 -57.18
CA ALA A 64 31.98 1.73 -58.44
C ALA A 64 30.60 1.06 -58.18
N PRO A 65 29.62 1.22 -59.07
CA PRO A 65 28.33 0.53 -58.93
C PRO A 65 28.54 -0.99 -58.76
N GLY A 66 27.98 -1.56 -57.69
CA GLY A 66 28.12 -2.98 -57.35
C GLY A 66 29.39 -3.37 -56.56
N ALA A 67 30.28 -2.42 -56.24
CA ALA A 67 31.45 -2.69 -55.39
C ALA A 67 31.10 -2.79 -53.90
N LEU A 68 29.96 -2.23 -53.47
CA LEU A 68 29.44 -2.39 -52.13
C LEU A 68 28.53 -3.64 -52.09
N PRO A 69 28.73 -4.57 -51.14
CA PRO A 69 27.79 -5.67 -50.96
C PRO A 69 26.42 -5.10 -50.61
N ALA A 70 25.36 -5.69 -51.19
CA ALA A 70 24.00 -5.36 -50.79
C ALA A 70 23.87 -5.54 -49.27
N GLY A 71 23.22 -4.59 -48.60
CA GLY A 71 22.94 -4.72 -47.17
C GLY A 71 22.23 -6.04 -46.89
N ALA A 72 22.57 -6.68 -45.77
CA ALA A 72 21.89 -7.91 -45.36
C ALA A 72 20.36 -7.66 -45.32
N GLN A 73 19.59 -8.67 -45.74
CA GLN A 73 18.14 -8.65 -45.53
C GLN A 73 17.87 -8.37 -44.05
N GLY A 74 16.99 -7.42 -43.77
CA GLY A 74 16.59 -7.12 -42.39
C GLY A 74 16.07 -8.38 -41.69
N PRO A 75 16.16 -8.45 -40.35
CA PRO A 75 15.60 -9.57 -39.60
C PRO A 75 14.10 -9.72 -39.90
N GLU A 76 13.59 -10.94 -39.75
CA GLU A 76 12.15 -11.19 -39.77
C GLU A 76 11.47 -10.27 -38.75
N GLY A 77 10.31 -9.71 -39.12
CA GLY A 77 9.54 -8.87 -38.21
C GLY A 77 9.15 -9.64 -36.94
N PRO A 78 8.91 -8.95 -35.81
CA PRO A 78 8.44 -9.63 -34.61
C PRO A 78 7.12 -10.34 -34.89
N GLN A 79 6.90 -11.46 -34.20
CA GLN A 79 5.61 -12.14 -34.22
C GLN A 79 4.50 -11.14 -33.84
N GLY A 80 3.39 -11.17 -34.58
CA GLY A 80 2.23 -10.33 -34.29
C GLY A 80 1.72 -10.54 -32.85
N PRO A 81 1.04 -9.55 -32.26
CA PRO A 81 0.48 -9.69 -30.93
C PRO A 81 -0.48 -10.90 -30.86
N GLN A 82 -0.53 -11.54 -29.71
CA GLN A 82 -1.55 -12.56 -29.44
C GLN A 82 -2.94 -11.96 -29.68
N GLY A 83 -3.81 -12.72 -30.36
CA GLY A 83 -5.20 -12.31 -30.56
C GLY A 83 -5.89 -12.05 -29.22
N PRO A 84 -6.96 -11.23 -29.20
CA PRO A 84 -7.71 -10.98 -27.98
C PRO A 84 -8.20 -12.30 -27.36
N ALA A 85 -8.26 -12.34 -26.04
CA ALA A 85 -8.89 -13.45 -25.34
C ALA A 85 -10.33 -13.63 -25.86
N GLY A 86 -10.76 -14.88 -26.03
CA GLY A 86 -12.15 -15.18 -26.33
C GLY A 86 -13.07 -14.57 -25.27
N LEU A 87 -14.27 -14.15 -25.68
CA LEU A 87 -15.28 -13.68 -24.74
C LEU A 87 -15.49 -14.75 -23.67
N GLN A 88 -15.57 -14.31 -22.41
CA GLN A 88 -15.93 -15.18 -21.30
C GLN A 88 -17.26 -15.86 -21.62
N GLY A 89 -17.35 -17.17 -21.41
CA GLY A 89 -18.60 -17.89 -21.54
C GLY A 89 -19.68 -17.23 -20.70
N VAL A 90 -20.92 -17.22 -21.19
CA VAL A 90 -22.07 -16.76 -20.41
C VAL A 90 -22.07 -17.49 -19.06
N GLU A 91 -22.37 -16.77 -18.00
CA GLU A 91 -22.57 -17.36 -16.68
C GLU A 91 -23.60 -18.49 -16.82
N GLY A 92 -23.30 -19.64 -16.21
CA GLY A 92 -24.25 -20.74 -16.16
C GLY A 92 -25.55 -20.27 -15.50
N PRO A 93 -26.70 -20.87 -15.81
CA PRO A 93 -27.92 -20.57 -15.07
C PRO A 93 -27.66 -20.76 -13.57
N GLU A 94 -28.29 -19.90 -12.76
CA GLU A 94 -28.30 -20.06 -11.31
C GLU A 94 -28.67 -21.51 -10.96
N GLY A 95 -27.89 -22.14 -10.10
CA GLY A 95 -28.21 -23.48 -9.61
C GLY A 95 -29.60 -23.47 -8.99
N PRO A 96 -30.33 -24.60 -9.00
CA PRO A 96 -31.58 -24.68 -8.25
C PRO A 96 -31.33 -24.29 -6.80
N GLU A 97 -32.29 -23.58 -6.21
CA GLU A 97 -32.28 -23.30 -4.78
C GLU A 97 -31.99 -24.60 -4.02
N GLY A 98 -31.03 -24.55 -3.10
CA GLY A 98 -30.72 -25.69 -2.26
C GLY A 98 -31.98 -26.14 -1.51
N PRO A 99 -32.12 -27.41 -1.15
CA PRO A 99 -33.20 -27.82 -0.26
C PRO A 99 -33.17 -26.92 0.99
N GLU A 100 -34.34 -26.49 1.43
CA GLU A 100 -34.49 -25.79 2.71
C GLU A 100 -33.68 -26.55 3.77
N GLY A 101 -32.79 -25.84 4.46
CA GLY A 101 -32.03 -26.45 5.55
C GLY A 101 -32.99 -27.09 6.55
N PRO A 102 -32.58 -28.15 7.26
CA PRO A 102 -33.41 -28.68 8.34
C PRO A 102 -33.79 -27.51 9.24
N GLU A 103 -35.08 -27.41 9.60
CA GLU A 103 -35.58 -26.41 10.53
C GLU A 103 -34.62 -26.38 11.72
N GLY A 104 -33.98 -25.22 11.94
CA GLY A 104 -33.16 -25.02 13.13
C GLY A 104 -34.00 -25.38 14.36
N PRO A 105 -33.40 -25.84 15.46
CA PRO A 105 -34.18 -26.20 16.65
C PRO A 105 -35.15 -25.06 16.94
N SER A 106 -36.44 -25.36 16.92
CA SER A 106 -37.50 -24.38 17.12
C SER A 106 -37.32 -23.80 18.52
N SER A 107 -36.66 -22.66 18.61
CA SER A 107 -36.71 -21.84 19.81
C SER A 107 -38.09 -21.20 19.75
N PRO A 108 -39.00 -21.43 20.71
CA PRO A 108 -40.39 -20.92 20.67
C PRO A 108 -40.53 -19.39 20.60
N ASP A 109 -39.44 -18.64 20.50
CA ASP A 109 -39.33 -17.23 20.87
C ASP A 109 -38.57 -16.34 19.87
N ALA A 110 -38.44 -16.73 18.60
CA ALA A 110 -37.89 -15.82 17.59
C ALA A 110 -38.78 -14.56 17.40
N GLU A 111 -40.07 -14.62 17.72
CA GLU A 111 -40.95 -13.44 17.81
C GLU A 111 -40.76 -12.63 19.11
N THR A 112 -40.16 -13.20 20.15
CA THR A 112 -40.07 -12.57 21.49
C THR A 112 -38.73 -11.86 21.76
N LEU A 113 -37.71 -12.07 20.91
CA LEU A 113 -36.38 -11.44 21.05
C LEU A 113 -35.80 -10.87 19.74
N GLY A 114 -36.59 -10.06 19.01
CA GLY A 114 -36.03 -9.23 17.93
C GLY A 114 -36.84 -9.14 16.64
N GLY A 115 -38.10 -9.58 16.63
CA GLY A 115 -39.01 -9.29 15.52
C GLY A 115 -39.22 -7.79 15.35
N ILE A 116 -39.05 -7.29 14.13
CA ILE A 116 -39.46 -5.94 13.72
C ILE A 116 -40.97 -5.84 13.97
N GLY A 117 -41.40 -5.02 14.92
CA GLY A 117 -42.84 -4.76 15.11
C GLY A 117 -43.46 -4.14 13.86
N PRO A 118 -44.79 -4.12 13.71
CA PRO A 118 -45.48 -3.63 12.51
C PRO A 118 -45.18 -2.17 12.10
N ASN A 119 -44.41 -1.43 12.92
CA ASN A 119 -43.94 -0.06 12.67
C ASN A 119 -42.40 0.06 12.55
N GLY A 120 -41.64 -1.01 12.39
CA GLY A 120 -40.18 -0.92 12.21
C GLY A 120 -39.35 -0.77 13.49
N PHE A 121 -39.96 -0.86 14.68
CA PHE A 121 -39.26 -0.76 15.98
C PHE A 121 -39.11 -2.14 16.62
N ILE A 122 -37.91 -2.42 17.15
CA ILE A 122 -37.63 -3.58 18.00
C ILE A 122 -38.49 -3.46 19.27
N ARG A 123 -39.41 -4.41 19.49
CA ARG A 123 -40.06 -4.59 20.80
C ARG A 123 -39.26 -5.64 21.56
N TYR A 124 -38.59 -5.21 22.61
CA TYR A 124 -38.02 -6.12 23.58
C TYR A 124 -39.17 -6.78 24.37
N GLY A 125 -39.21 -8.11 24.43
CA GLY A 125 -40.02 -8.82 25.41
C GLY A 125 -39.65 -8.38 26.83
N SER A 126 -40.50 -8.67 27.82
CA SER A 126 -40.24 -8.27 29.22
C SER A 126 -39.05 -9.01 29.83
N THR A 127 -38.64 -10.18 29.31
CA THR A 127 -37.54 -11.00 29.86
C THR A 127 -36.99 -11.96 28.79
N ILE A 128 -35.69 -12.28 28.82
CA ILE A 128 -35.05 -13.30 27.97
C ILE A 128 -35.55 -14.69 28.39
N PRO A 129 -36.09 -15.53 27.50
CA PRO A 129 -36.55 -16.87 27.85
C PRO A 129 -35.40 -17.77 28.34
N SER A 130 -35.67 -18.60 29.34
CA SER A 130 -34.73 -19.58 29.89
C SER A 130 -34.11 -20.45 28.80
N GLY A 131 -32.81 -20.72 28.88
CA GLY A 131 -32.06 -21.48 27.88
C GLY A 131 -31.70 -20.71 26.60
N THR A 132 -32.24 -19.49 26.41
CA THR A 132 -31.89 -18.67 25.23
C THR A 132 -30.51 -18.04 25.40
N THR A 133 -29.66 -18.20 24.39
CA THR A 133 -28.37 -17.51 24.30
C THR A 133 -28.51 -16.24 23.46
N VAL A 134 -28.24 -15.09 24.06
CA VAL A 134 -28.08 -13.80 23.37
C VAL A 134 -26.60 -13.49 23.20
N ARG A 135 -26.26 -12.77 22.13
CA ARG A 135 -24.87 -12.51 21.72
C ARG A 135 -24.70 -11.06 21.30
N GLY A 136 -23.47 -10.57 21.36
CA GLY A 136 -23.14 -9.25 20.82
C GLY A 136 -21.63 -9.04 20.74
N VAL A 137 -21.27 -7.79 20.46
CA VAL A 137 -19.88 -7.33 20.41
C VAL A 137 -19.66 -6.22 21.44
N PHE A 138 -18.42 -6.05 21.86
CA PHE A 138 -18.01 -4.96 22.73
C PHE A 138 -16.65 -4.42 22.29
N GLY A 139 -16.38 -3.17 22.65
CA GLY A 139 -15.11 -2.52 22.36
C GLY A 139 -14.89 -1.35 23.31
N LEU A 140 -13.67 -1.25 23.82
CA LEU A 140 -13.22 -0.14 24.65
C LEU A 140 -11.85 0.33 24.19
N LEU A 141 -11.66 1.64 24.31
CA LEU A 141 -10.41 2.33 24.02
C LEU A 141 -10.08 3.18 25.24
N ALA A 142 -8.95 2.89 25.87
CA ALA A 142 -8.35 3.72 26.90
C ALA A 142 -7.13 4.43 26.28
N GLN A 143 -7.22 5.75 26.11
CA GLN A 143 -6.18 6.58 25.51
C GLN A 143 -5.74 7.64 26.52
N ASP A 144 -4.45 7.67 26.81
CA ASP A 144 -3.83 8.78 27.54
C ASP A 144 -2.93 9.61 26.61
N ARG A 145 -3.03 10.93 26.73
CA ARG A 145 -2.20 11.91 25.99
C ARG A 145 -1.11 12.56 26.87
N ALA A 146 -1.05 12.23 28.15
CA ALA A 146 -0.13 12.86 29.10
C ALA A 146 1.21 12.13 29.22
N SER A 147 2.31 12.89 29.24
CA SER A 147 3.64 12.39 29.57
C SER A 147 3.76 12.19 31.09
N GLY A 148 3.50 10.98 31.58
CA GLY A 148 3.67 10.59 32.98
C GLY A 148 3.15 9.17 33.23
N SER A 149 3.39 8.61 34.42
CA SER A 149 2.83 7.32 34.83
C SER A 149 1.41 7.55 35.34
N TYR A 150 0.42 7.35 34.48
CA TYR A 150 -1.00 7.47 34.78
C TYR A 150 -1.71 6.12 34.58
N SER A 151 -2.76 5.88 35.36
CA SER A 151 -3.69 4.77 35.17
C SER A 151 -4.94 5.35 34.51
N THR A 152 -5.24 4.94 33.27
CA THR A 152 -6.46 5.37 32.58
C THR A 152 -7.45 4.22 32.53
N THR A 153 -8.69 4.53 32.88
CA THR A 153 -9.76 3.55 33.00
C THR A 153 -10.84 3.85 31.98
N ALA A 154 -11.19 2.87 31.16
CA ALA A 154 -12.28 2.97 30.19
C ALA A 154 -13.42 2.03 30.61
N ARG A 155 -14.65 2.54 30.58
CA ARG A 155 -15.87 1.79 30.88
C ARG A 155 -16.79 1.81 29.66
N THR A 156 -17.50 0.71 29.41
CA THR A 156 -18.60 0.67 28.45
C THR A 156 -19.73 -0.20 28.98
N TYR A 157 -20.97 0.21 28.72
CA TYR A 157 -22.13 -0.56 29.11
C TYR A 157 -22.58 -1.44 27.93
N VAL A 158 -22.64 -2.74 28.17
CA VAL A 158 -23.15 -3.74 27.23
C VAL A 158 -24.61 -4.00 27.57
N SER A 159 -25.51 -3.60 26.69
CA SER A 159 -26.95 -3.82 26.85
C SER A 159 -27.36 -5.20 26.35
N LEU A 160 -28.19 -5.89 27.14
CA LEU A 160 -28.94 -7.05 26.72
C LEU A 160 -30.16 -6.62 25.89
N PRO A 161 -30.63 -7.46 24.94
CA PRO A 161 -31.85 -7.18 24.17
C PRO A 161 -33.13 -7.39 24.99
N ALA A 162 -33.08 -7.87 26.23
CA ALA A 162 -34.25 -7.89 27.13
C ALA A 162 -33.77 -8.08 28.56
N GLU A 163 -34.69 -8.04 29.52
CA GLU A 163 -34.38 -8.27 30.93
C GLU A 163 -33.86 -9.71 31.16
N ALA A 164 -32.73 -9.86 31.82
CA ALA A 164 -32.26 -11.16 32.31
C ALA A 164 -33.24 -11.69 33.38
N PRO A 165 -33.64 -12.97 33.33
CA PRO A 165 -34.55 -13.57 34.32
C PRO A 165 -34.06 -13.45 35.76
N VAL A 166 -32.74 -13.53 35.91
CA VAL A 166 -32.03 -13.41 37.19
C VAL A 166 -31.08 -12.22 37.07
N PRO A 167 -31.00 -11.35 38.10
CA PRO A 167 -30.08 -10.23 38.06
C PRO A 167 -28.64 -10.68 37.89
N LEU A 168 -27.92 -10.00 37.01
CA LEU A 168 -26.51 -10.24 36.78
C LEU A 168 -25.70 -9.64 37.92
N THR A 169 -24.74 -10.43 38.39
CA THR A 169 -23.72 -10.03 39.35
C THR A 169 -22.34 -10.28 38.76
N ASP A 170 -21.31 -9.75 39.38
CA ASP A 170 -19.93 -9.92 38.92
C ASP A 170 -19.52 -11.40 38.85
N ALA A 171 -20.16 -12.28 39.62
CA ALA A 171 -19.92 -13.72 39.56
C ALA A 171 -20.50 -14.39 38.30
N ASN A 172 -21.48 -13.75 37.65
CA ASN A 172 -22.08 -14.26 36.42
C ASN A 172 -21.23 -13.89 35.19
N VAL A 173 -20.40 -12.86 35.27
CA VAL A 173 -19.62 -12.35 34.13
C VAL A 173 -18.21 -12.93 34.17
N ASN A 174 -17.87 -13.69 33.13
CA ASN A 174 -16.64 -14.45 33.05
C ASN A 174 -15.91 -14.17 31.73
N PHE A 175 -14.60 -14.33 31.75
CA PHE A 175 -13.76 -14.18 30.57
C PHE A 175 -13.30 -15.54 30.06
N ASN A 176 -13.04 -15.63 28.76
CA ASN A 176 -12.29 -16.75 28.25
C ASN A 176 -10.82 -16.68 28.73
N GLN A 177 -10.15 -17.83 28.70
CA GLN A 177 -8.78 -17.99 29.21
C GLN A 177 -7.74 -17.05 28.56
N ASN A 178 -8.06 -16.46 27.40
CA ASN A 178 -7.14 -15.64 26.62
C ASN A 178 -6.90 -14.24 27.22
N PHE A 179 -7.81 -13.73 28.05
CA PHE A 179 -7.65 -12.40 28.64
C PHE A 179 -6.47 -12.30 29.62
N GLY A 180 -5.98 -13.43 30.13
CA GLY A 180 -4.86 -13.48 31.07
C GLY A 180 -5.23 -13.07 32.50
N PHE A 181 -6.52 -12.86 32.78
CA PHE A 181 -7.10 -12.62 34.09
C PHE A 181 -8.53 -13.21 34.12
N ASP A 182 -8.95 -13.76 35.27
CA ASP A 182 -10.31 -14.26 35.53
C ASP A 182 -10.91 -15.17 34.44
N GLY A 183 -10.06 -16.06 33.90
CA GLY A 183 -10.46 -17.02 32.87
C GLY A 183 -11.30 -18.15 33.46
N ASP A 184 -12.51 -18.33 32.96
CA ASP A 184 -13.38 -19.48 33.27
C ASP A 184 -13.32 -20.52 32.15
N ALA A 185 -13.02 -21.77 32.50
CA ALA A 185 -12.96 -22.88 31.55
C ALA A 185 -14.34 -23.20 30.94
N ALA A 186 -15.42 -22.75 31.58
CA ALA A 186 -16.78 -22.89 31.09
C ALA A 186 -17.11 -21.92 29.94
N CYS A 187 -16.29 -20.90 29.70
CA CYS A 187 -16.38 -20.05 28.52
C CYS A 187 -15.58 -20.68 27.36
N ASP A 188 -16.13 -21.76 26.80
CA ASP A 188 -15.50 -22.64 25.80
C ASP A 188 -15.68 -22.19 24.34
N GLY A 189 -16.40 -21.09 24.12
CA GLY A 189 -16.69 -20.55 22.80
C GLY A 189 -15.50 -19.83 22.15
N THR A 190 -15.79 -19.15 21.06
CA THR A 190 -14.82 -18.36 20.31
C THR A 190 -15.34 -16.96 20.03
N THR A 191 -14.47 -16.08 19.56
CA THR A 191 -14.89 -14.73 19.13
C THR A 191 -15.89 -14.77 17.98
N ALA A 192 -15.75 -15.72 17.06
CA ALA A 192 -16.66 -15.91 15.92
C ALA A 192 -17.99 -16.56 16.36
N VAL A 193 -17.95 -17.47 17.33
CA VAL A 193 -19.10 -18.19 17.85
C VAL A 193 -19.06 -18.17 19.38
N PRO A 194 -19.51 -17.07 20.02
CA PRO A 194 -19.47 -16.96 21.46
C PRO A 194 -20.56 -17.83 22.08
N THR A 195 -20.19 -18.61 23.09
CA THR A 195 -21.09 -19.46 23.88
C THR A 195 -21.08 -19.02 25.34
N ALA A 196 -22.10 -19.37 26.10
CA ALA A 196 -22.10 -19.17 27.54
C ALA A 196 -22.91 -20.27 28.23
N PRO A 197 -22.47 -20.79 29.38
CA PRO A 197 -23.30 -21.66 30.21
C PRO A 197 -24.56 -20.92 30.70
N PRO A 198 -25.66 -21.65 31.01
CA PRO A 198 -26.85 -21.05 31.62
C PRO A 198 -26.53 -20.23 32.87
N GLY A 199 -27.05 -19.01 32.94
CA GLY A 199 -26.82 -18.05 34.04
C GLY A 199 -25.46 -17.35 34.01
N LYS A 200 -24.64 -17.56 32.98
CA LYS A 200 -23.34 -16.89 32.82
C LYS A 200 -23.30 -15.99 31.59
N VAL A 201 -22.50 -14.95 31.70
CA VAL A 201 -22.02 -14.12 30.60
C VAL A 201 -20.57 -14.51 30.35
N CYS A 202 -20.22 -14.78 29.10
CA CYS A 202 -18.86 -15.08 28.68
C CYS A 202 -18.38 -14.04 27.66
N LEU A 203 -17.20 -13.46 27.89
CA LEU A 203 -16.55 -12.52 26.99
C LEU A 203 -15.36 -13.19 26.30
N TYR A 204 -15.21 -12.93 25.00
CA TYR A 204 -14.19 -13.51 24.14
C TYR A 204 -13.36 -12.41 23.48
N GLU A 205 -12.04 -12.47 23.68
CA GLU A 205 -11.10 -11.46 23.20
C GLU A 205 -10.83 -11.65 21.71
N ALA A 206 -11.09 -10.62 20.89
CA ALA A 206 -10.69 -10.57 19.49
C ALA A 206 -9.46 -9.69 19.26
N VAL A 207 -9.37 -8.57 19.97
CA VAL A 207 -8.27 -7.62 19.88
C VAL A 207 -7.88 -7.19 21.29
N LYS A 208 -6.58 -7.27 21.59
CA LYS A 208 -5.97 -6.68 22.77
C LYS A 208 -4.66 -6.00 22.40
N THR A 209 -4.58 -4.71 22.69
CA THR A 209 -3.36 -3.92 22.52
C THR A 209 -3.06 -3.15 23.81
N GLY A 210 -1.77 -2.94 24.08
CA GLY A 210 -1.30 -2.31 25.33
C GLY A 210 -1.36 -3.23 26.55
N THR A 211 -0.86 -2.72 27.68
CA THR A 211 -0.91 -3.42 28.98
C THR A 211 -2.25 -3.16 29.63
N ILE A 212 -3.11 -4.18 29.66
CA ILE A 212 -4.38 -4.16 30.37
C ILE A 212 -4.18 -4.87 31.71
N ASN A 213 -4.28 -4.14 32.80
CA ASN A 213 -4.32 -4.72 34.14
C ASN A 213 -5.80 -4.84 34.55
N GLY A 214 -6.25 -6.06 34.88
CA GLY A 214 -7.41 -6.18 35.75
C GLY A 214 -7.03 -5.57 37.10
N GLY A 215 -7.75 -4.57 37.60
CA GLY A 215 -7.41 -3.92 38.86
C GLY A 215 -7.35 -4.93 40.02
N GLU A 216 -6.44 -4.73 40.96
CA GLU A 216 -6.56 -5.34 42.29
C GLU A 216 -7.75 -4.66 42.99
N GLY A 217 -8.83 -5.43 43.14
CA GLY A 217 -10.21 -4.91 43.13
C GLY A 217 -11.06 -5.46 41.98
N ARG A 218 -10.62 -6.59 41.39
CA ARG A 218 -11.13 -7.22 40.15
C ARG A 218 -10.93 -6.30 38.95
N GLY A 219 -10.87 -6.84 37.73
CA GLY A 219 -11.19 -6.05 36.54
C GLY A 219 -12.66 -5.64 36.66
N GLY A 220 -12.94 -4.62 37.46
CA GLY A 220 -14.19 -4.41 38.17
C GLY A 220 -15.29 -3.92 37.25
N PHE A 221 -16.07 -4.86 36.74
CA PHE A 221 -17.42 -4.60 36.23
C PHE A 221 -18.22 -4.07 37.43
N SER A 222 -18.47 -2.76 37.51
CA SER A 222 -19.38 -2.23 38.52
C SER A 222 -20.79 -2.41 37.99
N LEU A 223 -21.30 -3.63 38.03
CA LEU A 223 -22.73 -3.82 38.00
C LEU A 223 -23.26 -3.11 39.25
N GLY A 224 -24.12 -2.11 39.06
CA GLY A 224 -25.08 -1.82 40.11
C GLY A 224 -25.73 -3.16 40.43
N SER A 225 -25.46 -3.70 41.61
CA SER A 225 -25.92 -5.02 42.04
C SER A 225 -27.39 -5.18 41.68
N GLY A 226 -27.74 -6.15 40.83
CA GLY A 226 -29.12 -6.31 40.38
C GLY A 226 -29.41 -5.84 38.95
N ALA A 227 -28.39 -5.53 38.14
CA ALA A 227 -28.58 -5.17 36.74
C ALA A 227 -29.22 -6.33 35.97
N ARG A 228 -30.34 -6.06 35.30
CA ARG A 228 -31.04 -7.04 34.47
C ARG A 228 -30.99 -6.71 32.98
N TYR A 229 -30.59 -5.50 32.60
CA TYR A 229 -30.60 -5.05 31.21
C TYR A 229 -29.22 -5.03 30.55
N GLY A 230 -28.18 -5.50 31.24
CA GLY A 230 -26.83 -5.36 30.75
C GLY A 230 -25.78 -5.44 31.83
N PHE A 231 -24.54 -5.27 31.41
CA PHE A 231 -23.38 -5.29 32.25
C PHE A 231 -22.33 -4.25 31.82
N GLU A 232 -21.58 -3.70 32.78
CA GLU A 232 -20.54 -2.70 32.48
C GLU A 232 -19.18 -3.37 32.38
N VAL A 233 -18.52 -3.30 31.23
CA VAL A 233 -17.13 -3.72 31.05
C VAL A 233 -16.21 -2.58 31.44
N GLU A 234 -15.24 -2.84 32.31
CA GLU A 234 -14.15 -1.91 32.64
C GLU A 234 -12.80 -2.49 32.24
N ILE A 235 -11.94 -1.66 31.65
CA ILE A 235 -10.50 -1.94 31.54
C ILE A 235 -9.68 -0.82 32.14
N THR A 236 -8.57 -1.20 32.78
CA THR A 236 -7.57 -0.25 33.25
C THR A 236 -6.26 -0.47 32.50
N ALA A 237 -5.80 0.57 31.82
CA ALA A 237 -4.52 0.57 31.14
C ALA A 237 -3.44 1.10 32.09
N ALA A 238 -2.40 0.31 32.34
CA ALA A 238 -1.23 0.77 33.07
C ALA A 238 -0.21 1.37 32.10
N THR A 239 0.19 2.62 32.35
CA THR A 239 1.25 3.27 31.57
C THR A 239 2.58 3.17 32.32
N SER A 240 3.65 2.76 31.63
CA SER A 240 5.01 2.70 32.19
C SER A 240 6.00 3.60 31.45
N THR A 241 5.53 4.75 30.93
CA THR A 241 6.22 5.82 30.16
C THR A 241 5.85 5.86 28.66
N GLY A 242 5.41 7.04 28.18
CA GLY A 242 5.08 7.30 26.77
C GLY A 242 3.58 7.27 26.42
N PHE A 243 3.24 7.62 25.17
CA PHE A 243 1.88 7.52 24.64
C PHE A 243 1.43 6.05 24.63
N SER A 244 0.42 5.72 25.44
CA SER A 244 -0.12 4.35 25.52
C SER A 244 -1.59 4.37 25.14
N ASN A 245 -1.92 3.61 24.09
CA ASN A 245 -3.30 3.24 23.76
C ASN A 245 -3.50 1.79 24.22
N ALA A 246 -4.52 1.55 25.04
CA ALA A 246 -4.99 0.20 25.29
C ALA A 246 -6.36 0.02 24.65
N GLN A 247 -6.50 -1.05 23.87
CA GLN A 247 -7.76 -1.41 23.24
C GLN A 247 -8.11 -2.84 23.64
N VAL A 248 -9.38 -3.04 23.97
CA VAL A 248 -9.96 -4.37 24.02
C VAL A 248 -11.22 -4.39 23.17
N ALA A 249 -11.36 -5.38 22.31
CA ALA A 249 -12.59 -5.61 21.57
C ALA A 249 -12.83 -7.09 21.40
N GLY A 250 -14.09 -7.48 21.29
CA GLY A 250 -14.45 -8.88 21.31
C GLY A 250 -15.94 -9.12 21.11
N SER A 251 -16.31 -10.38 21.30
CA SER A 251 -17.71 -10.80 21.33
C SER A 251 -18.08 -11.28 22.73
N TRP A 252 -19.37 -11.30 23.01
CA TRP A 252 -19.90 -11.80 24.26
C TRP A 252 -21.14 -12.66 24.00
N ALA A 253 -21.42 -13.56 24.93
CA ALA A 253 -22.64 -14.35 24.98
C ALA A 253 -23.19 -14.38 26.40
N TYR A 254 -24.52 -14.40 26.53
CA TYR A 254 -25.24 -14.63 27.77
C TYR A 254 -26.30 -15.68 27.52
N THR A 255 -26.36 -16.72 28.36
CA THR A 255 -27.43 -17.72 28.30
C THR A 255 -28.32 -17.57 29.52
N ALA A 256 -29.61 -17.38 29.30
CA ALA A 256 -30.58 -17.28 30.39
C ALA A 256 -30.62 -18.61 31.19
N PRO A 257 -30.64 -18.55 32.53
CA PRO A 257 -30.65 -19.73 33.40
C PRO A 257 -31.95 -20.53 33.28
#